data_AF-F3GM65-F1
#
_entry.id   AF-F3GM65-F1
#
_cell.length_a   1.000
_cell.length_b   1.000
_cell.length_c   1.000
_cell.angle_alpha   90.00
_cell.angle_beta   90.00
_cell.angle_gamma   90.00
#
_symmetry.space_group_name_H-M   'P 1'
#
loop_
_entity.id
_entity.type
_entity.pdbx_description
1 polymer ?
#
loop_
_entity_poly.entity_id
_entity_poly.type
_entity_poly.pdbx_seq_one_letter_code
_entity_poly.pdbx_strand_id
1 'polypeptide(L)'
;KGIAIAVIMLFVFVAILTGSLLFLIGPVAMAFIAAIKLLNWENPVHHEQSLPWGEYNFVTVDRKRLMIITHRTDVTLGFEARFQHEVLFNKYLSFLHTVLPSTAEFTEKAWK
;
A
#
# COMPACT_ATOMS: atom_id res chain seq x y z
N LYS A 1 1.86 -10.17 -14.19
CA LYS A 1 1.42 -11.58 -14.34
C LYS A 1 2.23 -12.34 -15.42
N GLY A 2 2.49 -11.76 -16.60
CA GLY A 2 3.21 -12.45 -17.69
C GLY A 2 4.62 -12.94 -17.35
N ILE A 3 5.39 -12.17 -16.57
CA ILE A 3 6.76 -12.55 -16.18
C ILE A 3 6.78 -13.84 -15.36
N ALA A 4 5.86 -14.00 -14.40
CA ALA A 4 5.79 -15.20 -13.57
C ALA A 4 5.50 -16.46 -14.41
N ILE A 5 4.59 -16.34 -15.38
CA ILE A 5 4.24 -17.44 -16.30
C ILE A 5 5.46 -17.83 -17.15
N ALA A 6 6.16 -16.85 -17.71
CA ALA A 6 7.36 -17.10 -18.52
C ALA A 6 8.48 -17.80 -17.71
N VAL A 7 8.68 -17.39 -16.44
CA VAL A 7 9.68 -18.00 -15.56
C VAL A 7 9.31 -19.45 -15.22
N ILE A 8 8.04 -19.74 -14.93
CA ILE A 8 7.57 -21.11 -14.68
C ILE A 8 7.78 -21.97 -15.93
N MET A 9 7.40 -21.48 -17.10
CA MET A 9 7.61 -22.20 -18.37
C MET A 9 9.08 -22.47 -18.64
N LEU A 10 9.98 -21.52 -18.34
CA LEU A 10 11.42 -21.70 -18.49
C LEU A 10 11.95 -22.84 -17.60
N PHE A 11 11.58 -22.86 -16.31
CA PHE A 11 12.03 -23.92 -15.40
C PHE A 11 11.51 -25.30 -15.81
N VAL A 12 10.24 -25.38 -16.23
CA VAL A 12 9.65 -26.62 -16.75
C VAL A 12 10.33 -27.07 -18.04
N PHE A 13 10.59 -26.14 -18.96
CA PHE A 13 11.27 -26.42 -20.22
C PHE A 13 12.69 -26.98 -20.00
N VAL A 14 13.46 -26.36 -19.09
CA VAL A 14 14.81 -26.86 -18.75
C VAL A 14 14.75 -28.22 -18.05
N ALA A 15 13.76 -28.47 -17.18
CA ALA A 15 13.57 -29.77 -16.55
C ALA A 15 13.26 -30.88 -17.58
N ILE A 16 12.48 -30.57 -18.62
CA ILE A 16 12.20 -31.48 -19.74
C ILE A 16 13.46 -31.72 -20.57
N LEU A 17 14.18 -30.66 -20.96
CA LEU A 17 15.41 -30.78 -21.76
C LEU A 17 16.51 -31.58 -21.07
N THR A 18 16.65 -31.42 -19.75
CA THR A 18 17.64 -32.14 -18.94
C THR A 18 17.16 -33.54 -18.53
N GLY A 19 15.90 -33.88 -18.77
CA GLY A 19 15.29 -35.16 -18.36
C GLY A 19 15.20 -35.34 -16.84
N SER A 20 15.36 -34.27 -16.06
CA SER A 20 15.50 -34.35 -14.61
C SER A 20 14.56 -33.37 -13.91
N LEU A 21 13.54 -33.92 -13.23
CA LEU A 21 12.66 -33.15 -12.35
C LEU A 21 13.41 -32.56 -11.13
N LEU A 22 14.60 -33.06 -10.81
CA LEU A 22 15.40 -32.56 -9.68
C LEU A 22 15.76 -31.08 -9.87
N PHE A 23 15.82 -30.60 -11.12
CA PHE A 23 16.03 -29.18 -11.43
C PHE A 23 14.96 -28.26 -10.82
N LEU A 24 13.74 -28.78 -10.62
CA LEU A 24 12.63 -28.01 -10.04
C LEU A 24 12.70 -27.89 -8.52
N ILE A 25 13.53 -28.68 -7.83
CA ILE A 25 13.60 -28.67 -6.35
C ILE A 25 13.95 -27.29 -5.81
N GLY A 26 14.94 -26.62 -6.39
CA GLY A 26 15.35 -25.27 -5.96
C GLY A 26 14.22 -24.24 -6.09
N PRO A 27 13.66 -24.04 -7.29
CA PRO A 27 12.52 -23.13 -7.51
C PRO A 27 11.31 -23.44 -6.62
N VAL A 28 10.96 -24.71 -6.48
CA VAL A 28 9.84 -25.14 -5.64
C VAL A 28 10.12 -24.83 -4.17
N ALA A 29 11.30 -25.15 -3.66
CA ALA A 29 11.68 -24.84 -2.28
C ALA A 29 11.64 -23.33 -1.99
N MET A 30 12.16 -22.49 -2.90
CA MET A 30 12.10 -21.03 -2.77
C MET A 30 10.65 -20.51 -2.73
N ALA A 31 9.77 -21.06 -3.58
CA ALA A 31 8.36 -20.68 -3.60
C ALA A 31 7.66 -21.05 -2.28
N PHE A 32 7.93 -22.24 -1.73
CA PHE A 32 7.39 -22.65 -0.43
C PHE A 32 7.85 -21.75 0.72
N ILE A 33 9.16 -21.45 0.80
CA ILE A 33 9.69 -20.57 1.85
C ILE A 33 9.07 -19.18 1.76
N ALA A 34 8.98 -18.61 0.55
CA ALA A 34 8.36 -17.31 0.34
C ALA A 34 6.86 -17.32 0.72
N ALA A 35 6.13 -18.38 0.37
CA ALA A 35 4.73 -18.53 0.73
C ALA A 35 4.54 -18.62 2.25
N ILE A 36 5.33 -19.42 2.96
CA ILE A 36 5.28 -19.51 4.43
C ILE A 36 5.56 -18.15 5.06
N LYS A 37 6.60 -17.45 4.59
CA LYS A 37 6.95 -16.10 5.09
C LYS A 37 5.82 -15.09 4.85
N LEU A 38 5.13 -15.18 3.71
CA LEU A 38 4.01 -14.30 3.38
C LEU A 38 2.75 -14.63 4.20
N LEU A 39 2.47 -15.91 4.43
CA LEU A 39 1.36 -16.35 5.28
C LEU A 39 1.57 -15.96 6.75
N ASN A 40 2.82 -15.99 7.21
CA ASN A 40 3.21 -15.55 8.55
C ASN A 40 3.56 -14.06 8.61
N TRP A 41 3.30 -13.29 7.54
CA TRP A 41 3.56 -11.87 7.55
C TRP A 41 2.58 -11.17 8.49
N GLU A 42 3.07 -10.79 9.67
CA GLU A 42 2.34 -9.93 10.57
C GLU A 42 2.23 -8.52 9.95
N ASN A 43 1.07 -7.90 10.09
CA ASN A 43 0.88 -6.49 9.72
C ASN A 43 0.84 -5.65 11.00
N PRO A 44 1.99 -5.42 11.66
CA PRO A 44 2.03 -4.64 12.89
C PRO A 44 1.59 -3.21 12.60
N VAL A 45 0.89 -2.61 13.58
CA VAL A 45 0.53 -1.19 13.50
C VAL A 45 1.80 -0.37 13.70
N HIS A 46 2.30 0.19 12.61
CA HIS A 46 3.40 1.14 12.65
C HIS A 46 2.88 2.48 13.17
N HIS A 47 3.46 2.94 14.27
CA HIS A 47 3.23 4.27 14.79
C HIS A 47 4.38 5.14 14.30
N GLU A 48 4.08 6.05 13.37
CA GLU A 48 5.05 7.04 12.92
C GLU A 48 4.81 8.34 13.67
N GLN A 49 5.90 8.95 14.13
CA GLN A 49 5.83 10.30 14.67
C GLN A 49 5.74 11.28 13.51
N SER A 50 4.54 11.79 13.27
CA SER A 50 4.32 12.85 12.30
C SER A 50 4.72 14.21 12.89
N LEU A 51 4.76 15.20 12.01
CA LEU A 51 4.96 16.57 12.43
C LEU A 51 3.67 17.13 13.07
N PRO A 52 3.75 18.27 13.77
CA PRO A 52 2.59 18.92 14.36
C PRO A 52 1.48 19.21 13.33
N TRP A 53 0.22 19.09 13.76
CA TRP A 53 -0.96 19.35 12.92
C TRP A 53 -0.95 20.71 12.24
N GLY A 54 -0.36 21.72 12.88
CA GLY A 54 -0.25 23.08 12.36
C GLY A 54 0.61 23.24 11.11
N GLU A 55 1.39 22.23 10.72
CA GLU A 55 2.25 22.29 9.53
C GLU A 55 1.58 21.75 8.25
N TYR A 56 0.36 21.22 8.37
CA TYR A 56 -0.39 20.67 7.24
C TYR A 56 -1.46 21.66 6.78
N ASN A 57 -1.43 22.00 5.48
CA ASN A 57 -2.26 23.08 4.92
C ASN A 57 -3.19 22.62 3.81
N PHE A 58 -3.00 21.44 3.22
CA PHE A 58 -3.87 20.96 2.15
C PHE A 58 -4.34 19.55 2.44
N VAL A 59 -5.62 19.30 2.25
CA VAL A 59 -6.23 17.98 2.40
C VAL A 59 -6.90 17.60 1.10
N THR A 60 -6.43 16.53 0.49
CA THR A 60 -7.08 15.91 -0.65
C THR A 60 -8.04 14.84 -0.14
N VAL A 61 -9.32 14.96 -0.52
CA VAL A 61 -10.39 14.03 -0.14
C VAL A 61 -10.81 13.24 -1.38
N ASP A 62 -10.45 11.95 -1.43
CA ASP A 62 -10.89 11.01 -2.47
C ASP A 62 -11.97 10.08 -1.90
N ARG A 63 -13.24 10.49 -2.07
CA ARG A 63 -14.39 9.70 -1.62
C ARG A 63 -14.55 8.39 -2.39
N LYS A 64 -14.14 8.33 -3.66
CA LYS A 64 -14.31 7.14 -4.49
C LYS A 64 -13.43 5.98 -3.99
N ARG A 65 -12.24 6.31 -3.47
CA ARG A 65 -11.30 5.33 -2.92
C ARG A 65 -11.30 5.27 -1.39
N LEU A 66 -12.15 6.06 -0.73
CA LEU A 66 -12.20 6.24 0.72
C LEU A 66 -10.82 6.58 1.29
N MET A 67 -10.22 7.65 0.76
CA MET A 67 -8.85 8.03 1.06
C MET A 67 -8.74 9.53 1.33
N ILE A 68 -7.96 9.88 2.34
CA ILE A 68 -7.71 11.27 2.75
C ILE A 68 -6.20 11.45 2.82
N ILE A 69 -5.71 12.51 2.18
CA ILE A 69 -4.28 12.75 2.07
C ILE A 69 -4.01 14.15 2.58
N THR A 70 -3.14 14.23 3.57
CA THR A 70 -2.83 15.49 4.24
C THR A 70 -1.44 15.93 3.81
N HIS A 71 -1.35 17.08 3.17
CA HIS A 71 -0.13 17.63 2.60
C HIS A 71 0.31 18.91 3.34
N ARG A 72 1.61 19.21 3.24
CA ARG A 72 2.24 20.40 3.81
C ARG A 72 2.16 21.60 2.88
N THR A 73 3.31 22.10 2.42
CA THR A 73 3.47 23.16 1.42
C THR A 73 3.64 22.59 0.01
N ASP A 74 4.08 21.34 -0.10
CA ASP A 74 4.18 20.57 -1.35
C ASP A 74 3.28 19.33 -1.28
N VAL A 75 2.65 19.00 -2.40
CA VAL A 75 1.75 17.86 -2.60
C VAL A 75 2.50 16.52 -2.42
N THR A 76 3.83 16.53 -2.51
CA THR A 76 4.68 15.35 -2.33
C THR A 76 4.96 15.00 -0.86
N LEU A 77 4.75 15.94 0.07
CA LEU A 77 5.08 15.77 1.49
C LEU A 77 3.81 15.73 2.33
N GLY A 78 3.51 14.55 2.87
CA GLY A 78 2.26 14.29 3.57
C GLY A 78 2.13 12.86 4.06
N PHE A 79 0.95 12.53 4.55
CA PHE A 79 0.58 11.14 4.87
C PHE A 79 -0.77 10.78 4.27
N GLU A 80 -0.94 9.51 3.94
CA GLU A 80 -2.14 8.94 3.34
C GLU A 80 -2.90 8.12 4.39
N ALA A 81 -4.18 8.42 4.55
CA ALA A 81 -5.10 7.64 5.36
C ALA A 81 -6.14 6.97 4.46
N ARG A 82 -6.14 5.65 4.44
CA ARG A 82 -7.09 4.84 3.66
C ARG A 82 -8.06 4.10 4.59
N PHE A 83 -9.33 4.14 4.23
CA PHE A 83 -10.42 3.64 5.07
C PHE A 83 -11.17 2.49 4.38
N GLN A 84 -11.62 1.52 5.16
CA GLN A 84 -12.46 0.41 4.68
C GLN A 84 -13.96 0.76 4.67
N HIS A 85 -14.37 1.73 5.49
CA HIS A 85 -15.77 2.08 5.70
C HIS A 85 -15.99 3.59 5.67
N GLU A 86 -17.09 4.02 5.05
CA GLU A 86 -17.46 5.42 4.92
C GLU A 86 -17.70 6.11 6.28
N VAL A 87 -18.19 5.37 7.27
CA VAL A 87 -18.39 5.88 8.63
C VAL A 87 -17.08 6.33 9.27
N LEU A 88 -16.02 5.53 9.15
CA LEU A 88 -14.68 5.86 9.68
C LEU A 88 -14.05 7.00 8.89
N PHE A 89 -14.22 6.99 7.56
CA PHE A 89 -13.77 8.06 6.68
C PHE A 89 -14.36 9.41 7.09
N ASN A 90 -15.69 9.48 7.25
CA ASN A 90 -16.36 10.73 7.63
C ASN A 90 -15.98 11.17 9.04
N LYS A 91 -15.87 10.24 10.00
CA LYS A 91 -15.39 10.54 11.35
C LYS A 91 -13.98 11.14 11.33
N TYR A 92 -13.09 10.58 10.52
CA TYR A 92 -11.73 11.09 10.38
C TYR A 92 -11.69 12.46 9.71
N LEU A 93 -12.49 12.67 8.65
CA LEU A 93 -12.61 13.97 7.99
C LEU A 93 -13.10 15.05 8.97
N SER A 94 -14.14 14.75 9.76
CA SER A 94 -14.62 15.64 10.81
C SER A 94 -13.54 15.94 11.85
N PHE A 95 -12.74 14.93 12.24
CA PHE A 95 -11.61 15.14 13.13
C PHE A 95 -10.56 16.08 12.54
N LEU A 96 -10.20 15.93 11.25
CA LEU A 96 -9.25 16.83 10.59
C LEU A 96 -9.69 18.28 10.60
N HIS A 97 -10.99 18.56 10.42
CA HIS A 97 -11.55 19.91 10.55
C HIS A 97 -11.37 20.52 11.96
N THR A 98 -11.15 19.71 13.00
CA THR A 98 -10.94 20.20 14.37
C THR A 98 -9.48 20.43 14.73
N VAL A 99 -8.55 19.71 14.09
CA VAL A 99 -7.12 19.73 14.47
C VAL A 99 -6.24 20.50 13.49
N LEU A 100 -6.68 20.65 12.24
CA LEU A 100 -5.93 21.40 11.24
C LEU A 100 -6.13 22.92 11.39
N PRO A 101 -5.18 23.73 10.91
CA PRO A 101 -5.34 25.17 10.82
C PRO A 101 -6.63 25.55 10.09
N SER A 102 -7.27 26.65 10.49
CA SER A 102 -8.43 27.20 9.78
C SER A 102 -8.11 27.65 8.35
N THR A 103 -6.83 27.86 8.04
CA THR A 103 -6.30 28.15 6.71
C THR A 103 -6.14 26.91 5.84
N ALA A 104 -6.36 25.70 6.38
CA ALA A 104 -6.18 24.47 5.63
C ALA A 104 -7.27 24.33 4.54
N GLU A 105 -6.85 24.05 3.32
CA GLU A 105 -7.73 23.89 2.17
C GLU A 105 -8.11 22.41 1.98
N PHE A 106 -9.40 22.14 1.89
CA PHE A 106 -9.93 20.81 1.63
C PHE A 106 -10.42 20.73 0.18
N THR A 107 -9.80 19.85 -0.62
CA THR A 107 -10.15 19.65 -2.02
C THR A 107 -10.69 18.25 -2.25
N GLU A 108 -11.90 18.15 -2.79
CA GLU A 108 -12.42 16.86 -3.27
C GLU A 108 -11.88 16.57 -4.68
N LYS A 109 -11.00 15.57 -4.79
CA LYS A 109 -10.47 15.12 -6.08
C LYS A 109 -10.05 13.66 -5.99
N ALA A 110 -10.13 12.96 -7.13
CA ALA A 110 -9.53 11.64 -7.24
C ALA A 110 -8.01 11.76 -7.10
N TRP A 111 -7.42 10.97 -6.21
CA TRP A 111 -5.96 10.93 -6.09
C TRP A 111 -5.36 10.07 -7.20
N LYS A 112 -4.25 10.56 -7.77
CA LYS A 112 -3.66 10.08 -9.02
C LYS A 112 -2.77 8.87 -8.80
#